data_AF-A0A7Y3VUL4-F1
#
_entry.id   AF-A0A7Y3VUL4-F1
#
_cell.length_a   1.000
_cell.length_b   1.000
_cell.length_c   1.000
_cell.angle_alpha   90.00
_cell.angle_beta   90.00
_cell.angle_gamma   90.00
#
_symmetry.space_group_name_H-M   'P 1'
#
loop_
_entity.id
_entity.type
_entity.pdbx_description
1 polymer ?
#
loop_
_entity_poly.entity_id
_entity_poly.type
_entity_poly.pdbx_seq_one_letter_code
_entity_poly.pdbx_strand_id
1 'polypeptide(L)'
;MNAHQLIDAITPEAYERLLFAVETGKWPEGTPLSAAQRDYCMQAVMLYQSKHNHDADHMSIAIGGEMVLKSKAELKKRFRTEQEDIVRVNPNKA
;
A
#
# COMPACT_ATOMS: atom_id res chain seq x y z
N MET A 1 7.13 23.34 -11.11
CA MET A 1 8.30 22.82 -10.36
C MET A 1 8.33 21.31 -10.56
N ASN A 2 9.48 20.76 -10.97
CA ASN A 2 9.62 19.40 -11.51
C ASN A 2 9.36 18.33 -10.44
N ALA A 3 8.18 17.69 -10.49
CA ALA A 3 7.76 16.63 -9.57
C ALA A 3 8.81 15.50 -9.43
N HIS A 4 9.59 15.23 -10.48
CA HIS A 4 10.64 14.22 -10.48
C HIS A 4 11.78 14.48 -9.48
N GLN A 5 12.13 15.74 -9.20
CA GLN A 5 13.26 16.06 -8.31
C GLN A 5 12.92 15.95 -6.82
N LEU A 6 11.64 16.11 -6.45
CA LEU A 6 11.18 15.90 -5.07
C LEU A 6 11.08 14.41 -4.72
N ILE A 7 10.92 13.55 -5.73
CA ILE A 7 10.67 12.11 -5.54
C ILE A 7 11.94 11.35 -5.14
N ASP A 8 13.11 11.77 -5.61
CA ASP A 8 14.40 11.20 -5.19
C ASP A 8 14.78 11.55 -3.74
N ALA A 9 14.09 12.53 -3.14
CA ALA A 9 14.27 12.95 -1.75
C ALA A 9 13.09 12.56 -0.84
N ILE A 10 12.16 11.70 -1.30
CA ILE A 10 11.10 11.20 -0.43
C ILE A 10 11.72 10.31 0.64
N THR A 11 11.70 10.80 1.87
CA THR A 11 12.03 9.98 3.03
C THR A 11 10.88 9.01 3.33
N PRO A 12 11.12 7.88 4.02
CA PRO A 12 10.05 6.96 4.41
C PRO A 12 8.90 7.65 5.16
N GLU A 13 9.22 8.63 6.00
CA GLU A 13 8.22 9.41 6.75
C GLU A 13 7.37 10.30 5.83
N ALA A 14 7.96 10.87 4.78
CA ALA A 14 7.22 11.63 3.78
C ALA A 14 6.29 10.71 2.98
N TYR A 15 6.73 9.51 2.64
CA TYR A 15 5.89 8.51 1.98
C TYR A 15 4.67 8.13 2.83
N GLU A 16 4.83 7.85 4.12
CA GLU A 16 3.71 7.52 5.01
C GLU A 16 2.68 8.66 5.08
N ARG A 17 3.14 9.92 5.14
CA ARG A 17 2.24 11.08 5.12
C ARG A 17 1.48 11.20 3.80
N LEU A 18 2.13 10.95 2.67
CA LEU A 18 1.49 10.94 1.35
C LEU A 18 0.48 9.80 1.23
N LEU A 19 0.81 8.61 1.72
CA LEU A 19 -0.07 7.45 1.73
C LEU A 19 -1.34 7.75 2.55
N PHE A 20 -1.17 8.26 3.78
CA PHE A 20 -2.28 8.68 4.62
C PHE A 20 -3.16 9.73 3.95
N ALA A 21 -2.55 10.71 3.28
CA ALA A 21 -3.25 11.77 2.59
C ALA A 21 -4.07 11.27 1.39
N VAL A 22 -3.55 10.27 0.67
CA VAL A 22 -4.24 9.63 -0.46
C VAL A 22 -5.39 8.75 0.02
N GLU A 23 -5.20 7.99 1.11
CA GLU A 23 -6.22 7.09 1.67
C GLU A 23 -7.39 7.85 2.31
N THR A 24 -7.08 8.90 3.08
CA THR A 24 -8.09 9.64 3.86
C THR A 24 -8.62 10.88 3.15
N GLY A 25 -7.93 11.36 2.10
CA GLY A 25 -8.21 12.63 1.44
C GLY A 25 -7.89 13.86 2.28
N LYS A 26 -7.17 13.70 3.40
CA LYS A 26 -6.78 14.78 4.32
C LYS A 26 -5.34 14.59 4.77
N TRP A 27 -4.64 15.70 4.98
CA TRP A 27 -3.32 15.66 5.59
C TRP A 27 -3.42 15.21 7.07
N PRO A 28 -2.35 14.65 7.67
CA PRO A 28 -2.32 14.27 9.08
C PRO A 28 -2.71 15.41 10.03
N GLU A 29 -2.49 16.65 9.61
CA GLU A 29 -2.84 17.86 10.36
C GLU A 29 -4.35 18.22 10.26
N GLY A 30 -5.14 17.43 9.52
CA GLY A 30 -6.59 17.58 9.36
C GLY A 30 -7.03 18.45 8.17
N THR A 31 -6.07 18.99 7.41
CA THR A 31 -6.36 19.85 6.24
C THR A 31 -6.83 19.01 5.05
N PRO A 32 -7.96 19.31 4.39
CA PRO A 32 -8.41 18.55 3.23
C PRO A 32 -7.49 18.72 2.01
N LEU A 33 -7.31 17.66 1.22
CA LEU A 33 -6.55 17.73 -0.02
C LEU A 33 -7.43 18.27 -1.16
N SER A 34 -6.86 19.14 -1.98
CA SER A 34 -7.45 19.47 -3.27
C SER A 34 -7.31 18.30 -4.26
N ALA A 35 -8.16 18.28 -5.30
CA ALA A 35 -8.11 17.23 -6.32
C ALA A 35 -6.73 17.13 -6.99
N ALA A 36 -6.16 18.27 -7.39
CA ALA A 36 -4.82 18.31 -7.97
C ALA A 36 -3.75 17.79 -7.01
N GLN A 37 -3.82 18.17 -5.72
CA GLN A 37 -2.88 17.66 -4.71
C GLN A 37 -3.00 16.15 -4.53
N ARG A 38 -4.22 15.60 -4.51
CA ARG A 38 -4.45 14.17 -4.41
C ARG A 38 -3.83 13.43 -5.60
N ASP A 39 -4.00 13.94 -6.81
CA ASP A 39 -3.43 13.33 -8.02
C ASP A 39 -1.89 13.34 -7.98
N TYR A 40 -1.28 14.43 -7.51
CA TYR A 40 0.17 14.50 -7.31
C TYR A 40 0.67 13.56 -6.21
N CYS A 41 -0.04 13.47 -5.08
CA CYS A 41 0.31 12.54 -4.00
C CYS A 41 0.22 11.10 -4.47
N MET A 42 -0.81 10.75 -5.24
CA MET A 42 -0.98 9.42 -5.83
C MET A 42 0.19 9.07 -6.76
N GLN A 43 0.57 9.97 -7.67
CA GLN A 43 1.72 9.78 -8.56
C GLN A 43 3.03 9.59 -7.77
N ALA A 44 3.23 10.37 -6.71
CA ALA A 44 4.41 10.25 -5.85
C ALA A 44 4.46 8.89 -5.12
N VAL A 45 3.32 8.44 -4.58
CA VAL A 45 3.19 7.13 -3.91
C VAL A 45 3.47 5.97 -4.87
N MET A 46 2.96 6.03 -6.10
CA MET A 46 3.23 5.02 -7.13
C MET A 46 4.70 4.99 -7.54
N LEU A 47 5.33 6.15 -7.70
CA LEU A 47 6.75 6.26 -8.06
C LEU A 47 7.68 5.81 -6.93
N TYR A 48 7.29 6.03 -5.67
CA TYR A 48 8.04 5.50 -4.53
C TYR A 48 7.96 3.98 -4.46
N GLN A 49 6.75 3.42 -4.64
CA GLN A 49 6.54 1.96 -4.69
C GLN A 49 7.35 1.30 -5.82
N SER A 50 7.43 1.91 -7.00
CA SER A 50 8.21 1.35 -8.12
C SER A 50 9.72 1.26 -7.87
N LYS A 51 10.22 1.93 -6.83
CA LYS A 51 11.62 1.86 -6.39
C LYS A 51 11.85 0.95 -5.18
N HIS A 52 10.91 0.94 -4.22
CA HIS A 52 11.15 0.34 -2.90
C HIS A 52 10.23 -0.86 -2.56
N ASN A 53 9.22 -1.17 -3.38
CA ASN A 53 8.22 -2.19 -3.05
C ASN A 53 8.64 -3.61 -3.50
N HIS A 54 9.57 -4.22 -2.74
CA HIS A 54 10.14 -5.53 -3.06
C HIS A 54 9.14 -6.70 -2.93
N ASP A 55 8.20 -6.66 -1.98
CA ASP A 55 7.08 -7.63 -1.86
C ASP A 55 5.75 -6.91 -2.05
N ALA A 56 5.50 -6.52 -3.29
CA ALA A 56 4.29 -5.83 -3.69
C ALA A 56 3.04 -6.69 -3.41
N ASP A 57 2.10 -6.16 -2.62
CA ASP A 57 0.79 -6.76 -2.39
C ASP A 57 -0.16 -6.62 -3.59
N HIS A 58 -1.28 -7.31 -3.54
CA HIS A 58 -2.35 -7.20 -4.52
C HIS A 58 -2.82 -5.74 -4.67
N MET A 59 -2.92 -5.28 -5.91
CA MET A 59 -3.22 -3.89 -6.30
C MET A 59 -2.18 -2.84 -5.87
N SER A 60 -0.94 -3.25 -5.61
CA SER A 60 0.17 -2.32 -5.39
C SER A 60 1.11 -2.28 -6.61
N ILE A 61 2.00 -1.29 -6.64
CA ILE A 61 2.99 -1.14 -7.72
C ILE A 61 4.27 -1.89 -7.32
N ALA A 62 4.70 -2.87 -8.13
CA ALA A 62 5.97 -3.55 -7.95
C ALA A 62 7.15 -2.69 -8.40
N ILE A 63 8.35 -3.12 -8.00
CA ILE A 63 9.60 -2.59 -8.53
C ILE A 63 9.59 -2.68 -10.05
N GLY A 64 9.88 -1.56 -10.72
CA GLY A 64 9.79 -1.43 -12.18
C GLY A 64 8.48 -0.79 -12.67
N GLY A 65 7.51 -0.53 -11.79
CA GLY A 65 6.34 0.28 -12.09
C GLY A 65 5.13 -0.49 -12.63
N GLU A 66 5.16 -1.82 -12.59
CA GLU A 66 4.03 -2.67 -12.98
C GLU A 66 3.06 -2.88 -11.82
N MET A 67 1.75 -2.92 -12.11
CA MET A 67 0.73 -3.19 -11.10
C MET A 67 0.63 -4.70 -10.83
N VAL A 68 0.73 -5.09 -9.56
CA VAL A 68 0.65 -6.49 -9.15
C VAL A 68 -0.79 -6.92 -8.95
N LEU A 69 -1.24 -7.87 -9.77
CA LEU A 69 -2.56 -8.48 -9.68
C LEU A 69 -2.42 -9.94 -9.26
N LYS A 70 -2.47 -10.19 -7.94
CA LYS A 70 -2.51 -11.55 -7.40
C LYS A 70 -3.89 -12.18 -7.60
N SER A 71 -3.93 -13.45 -7.96
CA SER A 71 -5.16 -14.23 -8.05
C SER A 71 -5.71 -14.62 -6.67
N LYS A 72 -6.99 -14.98 -6.62
CA LYS A 72 -7.65 -15.49 -5.40
C LYS A 72 -6.94 -16.73 -4.82
N ALA A 73 -6.38 -17.58 -5.68
CA ALA A 73 -5.66 -18.78 -5.25
C ALA A 73 -4.34 -18.45 -4.54
N GLU A 74 -3.60 -17.46 -5.06
CA GLU A 74 -2.35 -16.96 -4.48
C GLU A 74 -2.59 -16.25 -3.15
N LEU A 75 -3.60 -15.38 -3.09
CA LEU A 75 -4.03 -14.73 -1.84
C LEU A 75 -4.39 -15.77 -0.77
N LYS A 76 -5.19 -16.78 -1.11
CA LYS A 76 -5.57 -17.85 -0.17
C LYS A 76 -4.37 -18.69 0.28
N LYS A 77 -3.33 -18.83 -0.55
CA LYS A 77 -2.09 -19.53 -0.17
C LYS A 77 -1.32 -18.72 0.88
N ARG A 78 -1.15 -17.41 0.69
CA ARG A 78 -0.51 -16.49 1.65
C ARG A 78 -1.13 -16.60 3.05
N PHE A 79 -2.46 -16.45 3.16
CA PHE A 79 -3.16 -16.52 4.44
C PHE A 79 -3.21 -17.92 5.08
N ARG A 80 -3.05 -19.00 4.30
CA ARG A 80 -3.02 -20.38 4.84
C ARG A 80 -1.70 -20.71 5.53
N THR A 81 -0.60 -20.13 5.07
CA THR A 81 0.72 -20.35 5.68
C THR A 81 0.85 -19.63 7.01
N GLU A 82 0.14 -18.51 7.21
CA GLU A 82 0.12 -17.76 8.48
C GLU A 82 -0.93 -18.23 9.49
N GLN A 83 -1.87 -19.09 9.07
CA GLN A 83 -2.80 -19.76 9.98
C GLN A 83 -2.14 -21.01 10.57
N GLU A 84 -1.27 -20.82 11.57
CA GLU A 84 -1.00 -21.92 12.51
C GLU A 84 -2.33 -22.38 13.13
N ASP A 85 -2.49 -23.69 13.22
CA ASP A 85 -3.73 -24.41 13.49
C ASP A 85 -4.57 -23.82 14.63
N ILE A 86 -5.60 -23.05 14.29
CA ILE A 86 -6.67 -22.71 15.25
C ILE A 86 -7.39 -24.03 15.58
N VAL A 87 -7.07 -24.62 16.73
CA VAL A 87 -7.70 -25.84 17.22
C VAL A 87 -9.21 -25.61 17.34
N ARG A 88 -9.97 -26.21 16.43
CA ARG A 88 -11.43 -26.24 16.49
C ARG A 88 -11.86 -27.38 17.42
N VAL A 89 -12.05 -27.09 18.70
CA VAL A 89 -12.73 -28.03 19.61
C VAL A 89 -14.23 -27.87 19.45
N ASN A 90 -14.94 -28.95 19.14
CA ASN A 90 -16.41 -28.96 19.13
C ASN A 90 -16.90 -29.29 20.55
N PRO A 91 -17.54 -28.34 21.27
CA PRO A 91 -18.00 -28.56 22.64
C PRO A 91 -19.24 -29.46 22.74
N ASN A 92 -19.90 -29.81 21.63
CA ASN A 92 -21.12 -30.63 21.63
C ASN A 92 -20.89 -32.13 21.36
N LYS A 93 -19.64 -32.61 21.47
CA LYS A 93 -19.38 -34.06 21.56
C LYS A 93 -19.27 -34.44 23.04
N ALA A 94 -20.41 -34.67 23.67
CA ALA A 94 -20.55 -35.38 24.94
C ALA A 94 -21.61 -36.48 24.74
#